data_AF-A0A1I3C6J1-F1
#
_entry.id   AF-A0A1I3C6J1-F1
#
_cell.length_a   1.000
_cell.length_b   1.000
_cell.length_c   1.000
_cell.angle_alpha   90.00
_cell.angle_beta   90.00
_cell.angle_gamma   90.00
#
_symmetry.space_group_name_H-M   'P 1'
#
loop_
_entity.id
_entity.type
_entity.pdbx_description
1 polymer ?
#
loop_
_entity_poly.entity_id
_entity_poly.type
_entity_poly.pdbx_seq_one_letter_code
_entity_poly.pdbx_strand_id
1 'polypeptide(L)'
;MKRFKGCLAILLIGALCFCTSSAQASQSEVDRLKEETEKASNAVNELNGKKQQVEGAKQQLEGQADSLSGQINNLNKQISNVTGEISQTEDDIAAVEADIDILTEQLNEVEASLDAQKESMKLRIQYMYENKTTNTLVNFLESGSMSEFLQRLEYMSQITDYDQKAIEKFEATQKEIEDTKSAIEEKGQQLSAYQDNLESKKSELGVLVGDTSAALNITNSQIADTKAAIEELEKQIDDAKAYEKRIQKQYQDAQVALAQKLAGEHGGYTGGYSTSDEETLILAALIQAEAANQGDAGRLAVGSVVMNRVASSKFPNTVSGVVYASGQFAPVTSGRVALILAEGPNSACQYAAAQAIAGNTNTDALFFCTYSYAQALHDSQVEAGQAGFLDRTSGTTINAHYFYNYN
;
A
#
# COMPACT_ATOMS: atom_id res chain seq x y z
N MET A 1 -22.72 -4.56 6.76
CA MET A 1 -22.49 -6.00 6.98
C MET A 1 -22.97 -6.84 5.78
N LYS A 2 -22.14 -6.98 4.74
CA LYS A 2 -22.27 -8.05 3.75
C LYS A 2 -21.00 -8.87 3.85
N ARG A 3 -21.10 -10.04 4.48
CA ARG A 3 -20.00 -10.99 4.63
C ARG A 3 -19.53 -11.37 3.23
N PHE A 4 -18.32 -10.96 2.86
CA PHE A 4 -17.63 -11.43 1.66
C PHE A 4 -17.26 -12.90 1.89
N LYS A 5 -18.24 -13.79 1.73
CA LYS A 5 -18.03 -15.24 1.63
C LYS A 5 -17.55 -15.52 0.21
N GLY A 6 -16.30 -15.18 -0.08
CA GLY A 6 -15.60 -15.73 -1.24
C GLY A 6 -15.21 -17.16 -0.90
N CYS A 7 -15.97 -18.13 -1.41
CA CYS A 7 -15.59 -19.54 -1.36
C CYS A 7 -14.25 -19.72 -2.08
N LEU A 8 -13.15 -19.73 -1.33
CA LEU A 8 -11.87 -20.20 -1.81
C LEU A 8 -11.99 -21.73 -1.93
N ALA A 9 -12.19 -22.20 -3.16
CA ALA A 9 -12.20 -23.63 -3.46
C ALA A 9 -10.81 -24.19 -3.14
N ILE A 10 -10.72 -24.92 -2.03
CA ILE A 10 -9.54 -25.68 -1.61
C ILE A 10 -9.37 -26.82 -2.60
N LEU A 11 -8.47 -26.64 -3.57
CA LEU A 11 -8.03 -27.69 -4.48
C LEU A 11 -7.00 -28.55 -3.74
N LEU A 12 -7.53 -29.48 -2.93
CA LEU A 12 -6.79 -30.55 -2.27
C LEU A 12 -6.19 -31.47 -3.35
N ILE A 13 -4.96 -31.17 -3.79
CA ILE A 13 -4.17 -32.11 -4.60
C ILE A 13 -3.52 -33.11 -3.64
N GLY A 14 -4.36 -33.96 -3.06
CA GLY A 14 -3.96 -35.16 -2.34
C GLY A 14 -3.87 -36.33 -3.32
N ALA A 15 -2.80 -36.40 -4.10
CA ALA A 15 -2.47 -37.60 -4.88
C ALA A 15 -1.40 -38.41 -4.12
N LEU A 16 -1.87 -39.19 -3.12
CA LEU A 16 -1.14 -40.37 -2.66
C LEU A 16 -1.07 -41.35 -3.84
N CYS A 17 0.12 -41.49 -4.43
CA CYS A 17 0.45 -42.63 -5.27
C CYS A 17 1.63 -43.37 -4.62
N PHE A 18 1.28 -44.29 -3.71
CA PHE A 18 2.15 -45.38 -3.32
C PHE A 18 2.14 -46.39 -4.48
N CYS A 19 3.13 -46.31 -5.35
CA CYS A 19 3.40 -47.32 -6.38
C CYS A 19 4.86 -47.75 -6.24
N THR A 20 5.10 -48.72 -5.36
CA THR A 20 6.30 -49.55 -5.42
C THR A 20 6.17 -50.49 -6.62
N SER A 21 6.58 -50.00 -7.78
CA SER A 21 6.73 -50.79 -9.00
C SER A 21 7.95 -50.24 -9.70
N SER A 22 8.93 -51.08 -10.03
CA SER A 22 10.07 -50.73 -10.87
C SER A 22 9.55 -50.14 -12.18
N ALA A 23 9.49 -48.81 -12.27
CA ALA A 23 8.98 -48.11 -13.44
C ALA A 23 9.93 -48.40 -14.61
N GLN A 24 9.44 -49.11 -15.61
CA GLN A 24 10.16 -49.23 -16.88
C GLN A 24 10.17 -47.86 -17.54
N ALA A 25 11.33 -47.20 -17.51
CA ALA A 25 11.56 -45.92 -18.16
C ALA A 25 11.03 -45.95 -19.61
N SER A 26 9.98 -45.16 -19.86
CA SER A 26 9.24 -45.07 -21.12
C SER A 26 9.06 -43.60 -21.50
N GLN A 27 8.99 -43.31 -22.80
CA GLN A 27 8.75 -41.95 -23.30
C GLN A 27 7.46 -41.35 -22.71
N SER A 28 6.41 -42.16 -22.55
CA SER A 28 5.15 -41.74 -21.91
C SER A 28 5.29 -41.29 -20.45
N GLU A 29 6.24 -41.85 -19.70
CA GLU A 29 6.49 -41.45 -18.31
C GLU A 29 7.25 -40.12 -18.23
N VAL A 30 8.20 -39.92 -19.14
CA VAL A 30 8.92 -38.65 -19.29
C VAL A 30 7.94 -37.53 -19.69
N ASP A 31 7.05 -37.78 -20.65
CA ASP A 31 6.05 -36.80 -21.09
C ASP A 31 5.06 -36.46 -19.97
N ARG A 32 4.60 -37.45 -19.20
CA ARG A 32 3.73 -37.23 -18.03
C ARG A 32 4.42 -36.36 -16.97
N LEU A 33 5.65 -36.69 -16.61
CA LEU A 33 6.42 -35.94 -15.59
C LEU A 33 6.77 -34.52 -16.06
N LYS A 34 6.95 -34.31 -17.37
CA LYS A 34 7.09 -32.98 -17.95
C LYS A 34 5.82 -32.15 -17.74
N GLU A 35 4.66 -32.72 -18.07
CA GLU A 35 3.36 -32.04 -17.89
C GLU A 35 3.08 -31.75 -16.41
N GLU A 36 3.40 -32.67 -15.50
CA GLU A 36 3.28 -32.46 -14.05
C GLU A 36 4.21 -31.37 -13.53
N THR A 37 5.44 -31.28 -14.07
CA THR A 37 6.38 -30.20 -13.72
C THR A 37 5.84 -28.84 -14.16
N GLU A 38 5.32 -28.74 -15.39
CA GLU A 38 4.71 -27.51 -15.91
C GLU A 38 3.49 -27.10 -15.09
N LYS A 39 2.61 -28.05 -14.72
CA LYS A 39 1.46 -27.79 -13.84
C LYS A 39 1.89 -27.31 -12.45
N ALA A 40 2.91 -27.91 -11.85
CA ALA A 40 3.43 -27.50 -10.54
C ALA A 40 4.00 -26.07 -10.59
N SER A 41 4.82 -25.75 -11.59
CA SER A 41 5.35 -24.39 -11.82
C SER A 41 4.21 -23.37 -12.00
N ASN A 42 3.19 -23.70 -12.79
CA ASN A 42 2.03 -22.82 -12.99
C ASN A 42 1.25 -22.58 -11.70
N ALA A 43 1.07 -23.60 -10.85
CA ALA A 43 0.41 -23.46 -9.56
C ALA A 43 1.18 -22.52 -8.61
N VAL A 44 2.52 -22.62 -8.56
CA VAL A 44 3.37 -21.70 -7.79
C VAL A 44 3.22 -20.27 -8.29
N ASN A 45 3.23 -20.05 -9.61
CA ASN A 45 3.03 -18.72 -10.19
C ASN A 45 1.65 -18.15 -9.87
N GLU A 46 0.60 -18.96 -9.92
CA GLU A 46 -0.76 -18.54 -9.57
C GLU A 46 -0.87 -18.14 -8.09
N LEU A 47 -0.29 -18.94 -7.18
CA LEU A 47 -0.28 -18.63 -5.75
C LEU A 47 0.50 -17.36 -5.44
N ASN A 48 1.66 -17.14 -6.07
CA ASN A 48 2.40 -15.88 -5.94
C ASN A 48 1.59 -14.69 -6.45
N GLY A 49 0.89 -14.84 -7.58
CA GLY A 49 0.00 -13.80 -8.11
C GLY A 49 -1.14 -13.47 -7.13
N LYS A 50 -1.77 -14.49 -6.53
CA LYS A 50 -2.79 -14.30 -5.48
C LYS A 50 -2.22 -13.59 -4.25
N LYS A 51 -1.03 -13.99 -3.79
CA LYS A 51 -0.35 -13.33 -2.67
C LYS A 51 -0.13 -11.83 -2.95
N GLN A 52 0.39 -11.50 -4.13
CA GLN A 52 0.61 -10.10 -4.53
C GLN A 52 -0.70 -9.29 -4.57
N GLN A 53 -1.79 -9.88 -5.04
CA GLN A 53 -3.11 -9.21 -5.03
C GLN A 53 -3.59 -8.92 -3.60
N VAL A 54 -3.45 -9.90 -2.69
CA VAL A 54 -3.86 -9.74 -1.29
C VAL A 54 -2.95 -8.73 -0.57
N GLU A 55 -1.65 -8.71 -0.84
CA GLU A 55 -0.73 -7.68 -0.33
C GLU A 55 -1.11 -6.28 -0.82
N GLY A 56 -1.49 -6.14 -2.09
CA GLY A 56 -2.00 -4.87 -2.63
C GLY A 56 -3.28 -4.41 -1.93
N ALA A 57 -4.21 -5.33 -1.69
CA ALA A 57 -5.44 -5.04 -0.94
C ALA A 57 -5.15 -4.64 0.52
N LYS A 58 -4.19 -5.30 1.17
CA LYS A 58 -3.73 -4.94 2.52
C LYS A 58 -3.17 -3.52 2.57
N GLN A 59 -2.32 -3.13 1.61
CA GLN A 59 -1.77 -1.76 1.55
C GLN A 59 -2.86 -0.70 1.36
N GLN A 60 -3.88 -0.99 0.55
CA GLN A 60 -5.03 -0.10 0.39
C GLN A 60 -5.81 0.07 1.69
N LEU A 61 -6.06 -1.04 2.41
CA LEU A 61 -6.73 -1.00 3.71
C LEU A 61 -5.91 -0.24 4.76
N GLU A 62 -4.58 -0.41 4.78
CA GLU A 62 -3.69 0.34 5.68
C GLU A 62 -3.77 1.85 5.39
N GLY A 63 -3.74 2.25 4.12
CA GLY A 63 -3.94 3.66 3.75
C GLY A 63 -5.33 4.21 4.12
N GLN A 64 -6.38 3.38 4.02
CA GLN A 64 -7.71 3.76 4.50
C GLN A 64 -7.76 3.94 6.02
N ALA A 65 -7.10 3.05 6.78
CA ALA A 65 -7.02 3.15 8.24
C ALA A 65 -6.30 4.44 8.67
N ASP A 66 -5.20 4.80 8.01
CA ASP A 66 -4.46 6.04 8.27
C ASP A 66 -5.33 7.27 7.98
N SER A 67 -6.05 7.28 6.86
CA SER A 67 -6.98 8.36 6.52
C SER A 67 -8.10 8.51 7.55
N LEU A 68 -8.71 7.40 8.00
CA LEU A 68 -9.76 7.41 9.01
C LEU A 68 -9.23 7.89 10.36
N SER A 69 -8.03 7.46 10.76
CA SER A 69 -7.35 7.96 11.96
C SER A 69 -7.10 9.47 11.89
N GLY A 70 -6.66 9.97 10.73
CA GLY A 70 -6.51 11.40 10.47
C GLY A 70 -7.82 12.18 10.60
N GLN A 71 -8.93 11.63 10.09
CA GLN A 71 -10.26 12.23 10.22
C GLN A 71 -10.70 12.30 11.68
N ILE A 72 -10.52 11.23 12.47
CA ILE A 72 -10.82 11.23 13.91
C ILE A 72 -10.06 12.33 14.63
N ASN A 73 -8.76 12.48 14.35
CA ASN A 73 -7.93 13.52 14.96
C ASN A 73 -8.42 14.94 14.59
N ASN A 74 -8.88 15.14 13.36
CA ASN A 74 -9.45 16.43 12.93
C ASN A 74 -10.78 16.71 13.63
N LEU A 75 -11.69 15.73 13.67
CA LEU A 75 -12.98 15.84 14.35
C LEU A 75 -12.79 16.13 15.85
N ASN A 76 -11.85 15.46 16.52
CA ASN A 76 -11.54 15.74 17.92
C ASN A 76 -11.01 17.16 18.15
N LYS A 77 -10.23 17.71 17.22
CA LYS A 77 -9.82 19.14 17.28
C LYS A 77 -11.02 20.07 17.14
N GLN A 78 -11.94 19.77 16.23
CA GLN A 78 -13.17 20.55 16.08
C GLN A 78 -14.03 20.50 17.35
N ILE A 79 -14.19 19.31 17.95
CA ILE A 79 -14.89 19.15 19.24
C ILE A 79 -14.22 19.98 20.33
N SER A 80 -12.89 19.97 20.41
CA SER A 80 -12.15 20.77 21.39
C SER A 80 -12.37 22.27 21.19
N ASN A 81 -12.37 22.75 19.94
CA ASN A 81 -12.63 24.16 19.64
C ASN A 81 -14.05 24.57 20.03
N VAL A 82 -15.05 23.78 19.62
CA VAL A 82 -16.46 24.02 19.95
C VAL A 82 -16.68 23.97 21.46
N THR A 83 -16.01 23.06 22.18
CA THR A 83 -16.06 23.01 23.65
C THR A 83 -15.49 24.28 24.29
N GLY A 84 -14.43 24.85 23.71
CA GLY A 84 -13.90 26.15 24.14
C GLY A 84 -14.87 27.30 23.89
N GLU A 85 -15.51 27.33 22.71
CA GLU A 85 -16.53 28.33 22.37
C GLU A 85 -17.75 28.24 23.30
N ILE A 86 -18.18 27.03 23.67
CA ILE A 86 -19.25 26.81 24.64
C ILE A 86 -18.87 27.40 26.00
N SER A 87 -17.68 27.09 26.51
CA SER A 87 -17.21 27.62 27.80
C SER A 87 -17.16 29.15 27.83
N GLN A 88 -16.67 29.78 26.75
CA GLN A 88 -16.65 31.24 26.66
C GLN A 88 -18.06 31.83 26.61
N THR A 89 -18.98 31.17 25.90
CA THR A 89 -20.39 31.61 25.82
C THR A 89 -21.08 31.48 27.17
N GLU A 90 -20.79 30.43 27.94
CA GLU A 90 -21.27 30.25 29.31
C GLU A 90 -20.77 31.37 30.24
N ASP A 91 -19.49 31.73 30.15
CA ASP A 91 -18.92 32.86 30.91
C ASP A 91 -19.58 34.20 30.54
N ASP A 92 -19.82 34.44 29.24
CA ASP A 92 -20.47 35.65 28.73
C ASP A 92 -21.94 35.74 29.20
N ILE A 93 -22.67 34.62 29.25
CA ILE A 93 -24.04 34.55 29.78
C ILE A 93 -24.05 34.89 31.27
N ALA A 94 -23.15 34.30 32.06
CA ALA A 94 -23.06 34.58 33.49
C ALA A 94 -22.75 36.06 33.78
N ALA A 95 -21.91 36.70 32.96
CA ALA A 95 -21.65 38.14 33.06
C ALA A 95 -22.91 38.98 32.76
N VAL A 96 -23.67 38.60 31.72
CA VAL A 96 -24.95 39.24 31.38
C VAL A 96 -25.97 39.11 32.50
N GLU A 97 -26.09 37.93 33.12
CA GLU A 97 -26.99 37.71 34.26
C GLU A 97 -26.61 38.59 35.46
N ALA A 98 -25.31 38.72 35.76
CA ALA A 98 -24.83 39.60 36.82
C ALA A 98 -25.12 41.10 36.54
N ASP A 99 -24.95 41.55 35.29
CA ASP A 99 -25.27 42.92 34.89
C ASP A 99 -26.77 43.22 35.05
N ILE A 100 -27.65 42.25 34.72
CA ILE A 100 -29.10 42.36 34.90
C ILE A 100 -29.47 42.53 36.38
N ASP A 101 -28.84 41.76 37.27
CA ASP A 101 -29.07 41.87 38.71
C ASP A 101 -28.68 43.26 39.25
N ILE A 102 -27.51 43.77 38.84
CA ILE A 102 -27.03 45.11 39.22
C ILE A 102 -28.00 46.19 38.74
N LEU A 103 -28.41 46.15 37.47
CA LEU A 103 -29.34 47.12 36.90
C LEU A 103 -30.72 47.06 37.57
N THR A 104 -31.16 45.86 37.98
CA THR A 104 -32.41 45.68 38.72
C THR A 104 -32.34 46.30 40.11
N GLU A 105 -31.22 46.17 40.81
CA GLU A 105 -31.00 46.83 42.10
C GLU A 105 -30.98 48.36 41.96
N GLN A 106 -30.25 48.89 40.96
CA GLN A 106 -30.21 50.32 40.67
C GLN A 106 -31.60 50.88 40.33
N LEU A 107 -32.41 50.14 39.57
CA LEU A 107 -33.78 50.53 39.24
C LEU A 107 -34.63 50.68 40.51
N ASN A 108 -34.57 49.70 41.42
CA ASN A 108 -35.30 49.74 42.69
C ASN A 108 -34.87 50.92 43.58
N GLU A 109 -33.57 51.23 43.64
CA GLU A 109 -33.07 52.40 44.39
C GLU A 109 -33.58 53.73 43.79
N VAL A 110 -33.57 53.85 42.46
CA VAL A 110 -34.07 55.01 41.74
C VAL A 110 -35.58 55.20 41.97
N GLU A 111 -36.35 54.11 41.93
CA GLU A 111 -37.80 54.12 42.20
C GLU A 111 -38.10 54.54 43.65
N ALA A 112 -37.37 54.00 44.63
CA ALA A 112 -37.53 54.39 46.03
C ALA A 112 -37.22 55.88 46.27
N SER A 113 -36.19 56.41 45.59
CA SER A 113 -35.85 57.84 45.64
C SER A 113 -36.94 58.71 45.00
N LEU A 114 -37.53 58.27 43.88
CA LEU A 114 -38.64 58.97 43.22
C LEU A 114 -39.87 59.05 44.12
N ASP A 115 -40.22 57.96 44.80
CA ASP A 115 -41.34 57.95 45.73
C ASP A 115 -41.10 58.88 46.92
N ALA A 116 -39.89 58.91 47.47
CA ALA A 116 -39.51 59.86 48.51
C ALA A 116 -39.59 61.32 48.04
N GLN A 117 -39.17 61.62 46.81
CA GLN A 117 -39.33 62.95 46.22
C GLN A 117 -40.81 63.32 46.02
N LYS A 118 -41.63 62.40 45.51
CA LYS A 118 -43.08 62.62 45.34
C LYS A 118 -43.77 62.93 46.66
N GLU A 119 -43.48 62.19 47.73
CA GLU A 119 -44.03 62.46 49.06
C GLU A 119 -43.57 63.81 49.61
N SER A 120 -42.28 64.16 49.44
CA SER A 120 -41.76 65.47 49.83
C SER A 120 -42.46 66.61 49.08
N MET A 121 -42.72 66.42 47.78
CA MET A 121 -43.42 67.39 46.97
C MET A 121 -44.90 67.52 47.34
N LYS A 122 -45.59 66.42 47.67
CA LYS A 122 -46.96 66.45 48.21
C LYS A 122 -47.04 67.26 49.49
N LEU A 123 -46.13 67.02 50.45
CA LEU A 123 -46.06 67.77 51.71
C LEU A 123 -45.79 69.26 51.47
N ARG A 124 -44.89 69.60 50.54
CA ARG A 124 -44.60 70.99 50.17
C ARG A 124 -45.83 71.68 49.58
N ILE A 125 -46.54 71.02 48.66
CA ILE A 125 -47.79 71.52 48.06
C ILE A 125 -48.89 71.68 49.12
N GLN A 126 -49.02 70.69 50.01
CA GLN A 126 -49.97 70.72 51.13
C GLN A 126 -49.67 71.90 52.07
N TYR A 127 -48.43 72.09 52.49
CA TYR A 127 -48.01 73.24 53.31
C TYR A 127 -48.31 74.57 52.62
N MET A 128 -48.06 74.68 51.31
CA MET A 128 -48.42 75.87 50.52
C MET A 128 -49.94 76.08 50.45
N TYR A 129 -50.73 75.00 50.45
CA TYR A 129 -52.19 75.06 50.40
C TYR A 129 -52.83 75.33 51.76
N GLU A 130 -52.35 74.70 52.84
CA GLU A 130 -52.88 74.84 54.19
C GLU A 130 -52.50 76.20 54.81
N ASN A 131 -51.35 76.76 54.42
CA ASN A 131 -51.00 78.13 54.76
C ASN A 131 -51.61 79.18 53.82
N LYS A 132 -52.63 78.83 53.00
CA LYS A 132 -53.37 79.79 52.16
C LYS A 132 -54.10 80.87 52.95
N THR A 133 -54.26 80.73 54.26
CA THR A 133 -55.20 81.53 55.06
C THR A 133 -54.59 82.65 55.90
N THR A 134 -53.34 83.05 55.67
CA THR A 134 -52.86 84.35 56.16
C THR A 134 -52.00 85.09 55.12
N ASN A 135 -52.65 85.59 54.07
CA ASN A 135 -52.20 86.82 53.40
C ASN A 135 -50.71 86.88 53.02
N THR A 136 -50.06 85.84 52.48
CA THR A 136 -48.61 85.92 52.21
C THR A 136 -48.23 86.94 51.13
N LEU A 137 -49.14 87.28 50.21
CA LEU A 137 -48.95 88.41 49.29
C LEU A 137 -49.33 89.75 49.95
N VAL A 138 -50.36 89.76 50.79
CA VAL A 138 -50.99 90.99 51.32
C VAL A 138 -50.33 91.46 52.64
N ASN A 139 -50.07 90.56 53.60
CA ASN A 139 -49.27 90.85 54.81
C ASN A 139 -47.79 91.14 54.47
N PHE A 140 -47.33 90.77 53.28
CA PHE A 140 -45.94 90.96 52.84
C PHE A 140 -45.74 92.27 52.07
N LEU A 141 -46.77 92.71 51.32
CA LEU A 141 -46.89 94.09 50.88
C LEU A 141 -46.96 95.08 52.08
N GLU A 142 -47.35 94.60 53.26
CA GLU A 142 -47.48 95.40 54.49
C GLU A 142 -46.26 95.39 55.43
N SER A 143 -45.25 94.51 55.26
CA SER A 143 -44.20 94.33 56.30
C SER A 143 -42.73 94.25 55.86
N GLY A 144 -42.38 94.36 54.57
CA GLY A 144 -40.97 94.32 54.12
C GLY A 144 -40.73 94.93 52.74
N SER A 145 -39.47 95.25 52.40
CA SER A 145 -39.10 95.99 51.19
C SER A 145 -39.44 95.23 49.88
N MET A 146 -39.76 95.95 48.78
CA MET A 146 -40.03 95.35 47.45
C MET A 146 -38.91 94.42 46.96
N SER A 147 -37.67 94.64 47.41
CA SER A 147 -36.52 93.79 47.10
C SER A 147 -36.61 92.39 47.74
N GLU A 148 -37.12 92.28 48.96
CA GLU A 148 -37.32 91.00 49.65
C GLU A 148 -38.49 90.21 49.07
N PHE A 149 -39.50 90.91 48.54
CA PHE A 149 -40.61 90.29 47.82
C PHE A 149 -40.12 89.64 46.53
N LEU A 150 -39.36 90.39 45.72
CA LEU A 150 -38.81 89.89 44.46
C LEU A 150 -37.82 88.73 44.69
N GLN A 151 -36.94 88.81 45.69
CA GLN A 151 -36.02 87.71 46.02
C GLN A 151 -36.75 86.41 46.43
N ARG A 152 -37.83 86.50 47.20
CA ARG A 152 -38.59 85.29 47.59
C ARG A 152 -39.42 84.70 46.45
N LEU A 153 -39.94 85.53 45.55
CA LEU A 153 -40.67 85.10 44.36
C LEU A 153 -39.71 84.42 43.36
N GLU A 154 -38.51 84.98 43.20
CA GLU A 154 -37.38 84.38 42.48
C GLU A 154 -36.98 83.03 43.09
N TYR A 155 -36.80 82.94 44.42
CA TYR A 155 -36.50 81.68 45.10
C TYR A 155 -37.60 80.63 44.92
N MET A 156 -38.88 81.02 44.99
CA MET A 156 -39.98 80.09 44.74
C MET A 156 -39.96 79.52 43.32
N SER A 157 -39.71 80.38 42.32
CA SER A 157 -39.58 79.95 40.93
C SER A 157 -38.40 79.00 40.74
N GLN A 158 -37.23 79.33 41.31
CA GLN A 158 -36.03 78.50 41.24
C GLN A 158 -36.20 77.13 41.89
N ILE A 159 -36.89 77.04 43.04
CA ILE A 159 -37.11 75.74 43.69
C ILE A 159 -38.08 74.88 42.86
N THR A 160 -39.12 75.48 42.27
CA THR A 160 -40.08 74.73 41.45
C THR A 160 -39.44 74.24 40.14
N ASP A 161 -38.60 75.07 39.51
CA ASP A 161 -37.80 74.69 38.34
C ASP A 161 -36.78 73.59 38.69
N TYR A 162 -36.13 73.67 39.85
CA TYR A 162 -35.24 72.62 40.35
C TYR A 162 -35.96 71.28 40.54
N ASP A 163 -37.13 71.28 41.19
CA ASP A 163 -37.89 70.05 41.44
C ASP A 163 -38.37 69.41 40.13
N GLN A 164 -38.84 70.22 39.17
CA GLN A 164 -39.25 69.71 37.86
C GLN A 164 -38.07 69.08 37.10
N LYS A 165 -36.91 69.77 37.06
CA LYS A 165 -35.69 69.22 36.45
C LYS A 165 -35.18 67.96 37.15
N ALA A 166 -35.35 67.89 38.47
CA ALA A 166 -34.98 66.70 39.22
C ALA A 166 -35.85 65.49 38.79
N ILE A 167 -37.16 65.66 38.71
CA ILE A 167 -38.10 64.61 38.26
C ILE A 167 -37.82 64.19 36.82
N GLU A 168 -37.62 65.15 35.91
CA GLU A 168 -37.27 64.88 34.51
C GLU A 168 -35.97 64.06 34.41
N LYS A 169 -34.96 64.39 35.23
CA LYS A 169 -33.71 63.60 35.30
C LYS A 169 -33.95 62.20 35.86
N PHE A 170 -34.81 62.04 36.87
CA PHE A 170 -35.16 60.73 37.43
C PHE A 170 -35.87 59.85 36.39
N GLU A 171 -36.90 60.37 35.73
CA GLU A 171 -37.63 59.65 34.67
C GLU A 171 -36.70 59.25 33.52
N ALA A 172 -35.79 60.15 33.11
CA ALA A 172 -34.78 59.85 32.11
C ALA A 172 -33.81 58.74 32.56
N THR A 173 -33.37 58.76 33.83
CA THR A 173 -32.46 57.74 34.39
C THR A 173 -33.15 56.38 34.50
N GLN A 174 -34.40 56.34 34.97
CA GLN A 174 -35.18 55.11 35.05
C GLN A 174 -35.34 54.48 33.66
N LYS A 175 -35.71 55.30 32.68
CA LYS A 175 -35.85 54.85 31.30
C LYS A 175 -34.53 54.35 30.71
N GLU A 176 -33.42 55.05 30.95
CA GLU A 176 -32.09 54.62 30.48
C GLU A 176 -31.69 53.25 31.06
N ILE A 177 -31.99 53.01 32.35
CA ILE A 177 -31.74 51.71 33.00
C ILE A 177 -32.63 50.62 32.39
N GLU A 178 -33.93 50.87 32.21
CA GLU A 178 -34.87 49.92 31.58
C GLU A 178 -34.51 49.59 30.13
N ASP A 179 -34.16 50.61 29.33
CA ASP A 179 -33.72 50.44 27.95
C ASP A 179 -32.41 49.62 27.90
N THR A 180 -31.45 49.92 28.79
CA THR A 180 -30.17 49.18 28.88
C THR A 180 -30.38 47.74 29.32
N LYS A 181 -31.21 47.50 30.33
CA LYS A 181 -31.56 46.16 30.81
C LYS A 181 -32.21 45.34 29.70
N SER A 182 -33.16 45.92 28.98
CA SER A 182 -33.85 45.25 27.87
C SER A 182 -32.87 44.84 26.75
N ALA A 183 -31.92 45.71 26.41
CA ALA A 183 -30.90 45.42 25.41
C ALA A 183 -29.93 44.30 25.85
N ILE A 184 -29.56 44.26 27.14
CA ILE A 184 -28.70 43.21 27.72
C ILE A 184 -29.46 41.87 27.81
N GLU A 185 -30.75 41.88 28.17
CA GLU A 185 -31.61 40.69 28.13
C GLU A 185 -31.72 40.10 26.72
N GLU A 186 -31.89 40.94 25.69
CA GLU A 186 -31.90 40.50 24.29
C GLU A 186 -30.56 39.83 23.91
N LYS A 187 -29.44 40.44 24.30
CA LYS A 187 -28.11 39.86 24.08
C LYS A 187 -27.96 38.51 24.81
N GLY A 188 -28.47 38.38 26.03
CA GLY A 188 -28.48 37.12 26.78
C GLY A 188 -29.25 36.01 26.06
N GLN A 189 -30.41 36.32 25.50
CA GLN A 189 -31.19 35.37 24.68
C GLN A 189 -30.44 34.94 23.42
N GLN A 190 -29.75 35.89 22.75
CA GLN A 190 -28.93 35.58 21.58
C GLN A 190 -27.75 34.65 21.92
N LEU A 191 -27.08 34.89 23.05
CA LEU A 191 -25.99 34.04 23.53
C LEU A 191 -26.48 32.64 23.89
N SER A 192 -27.62 32.53 24.58
CA SER A 192 -28.22 31.23 24.91
C SER A 192 -28.60 30.44 23.65
N ALA A 193 -29.20 31.09 22.65
CA ALA A 193 -29.51 30.44 21.38
C ALA A 193 -28.23 30.02 20.61
N TYR A 194 -27.15 30.78 20.74
CA TYR A 194 -25.85 30.43 20.16
C TYR A 194 -25.22 29.22 20.89
N GLN A 195 -25.30 29.17 22.22
CA GLN A 195 -24.85 28.03 23.03
C GLN A 195 -25.57 26.73 22.62
N ASP A 196 -26.90 26.78 22.43
CA ASP A 196 -27.69 25.64 21.96
C ASP A 196 -27.22 25.13 20.60
N ASN A 197 -26.88 26.05 19.68
CA ASN A 197 -26.34 25.71 18.37
C ASN A 197 -24.98 25.00 18.48
N LEU A 198 -24.09 25.50 19.34
CA LEU A 198 -22.78 24.91 19.57
C LEU A 198 -22.88 23.51 20.19
N GLU A 199 -23.77 23.29 21.16
CA GLU A 199 -23.97 21.97 21.76
C GLU A 199 -24.56 20.98 20.75
N SER A 200 -25.48 21.43 19.89
CA SER A 200 -25.98 20.64 18.76
C SER A 200 -24.84 20.25 17.81
N LYS A 201 -23.98 21.21 17.45
CA LYS A 201 -22.81 20.98 16.60
C LYS A 201 -21.83 19.97 17.22
N LYS A 202 -21.57 20.09 18.53
CA LYS A 202 -20.70 19.17 19.29
C LYS A 202 -21.27 17.75 19.30
N SER A 203 -22.58 17.60 19.47
CA SER A 203 -23.28 16.31 19.39
C SER A 203 -23.14 15.67 18.00
N GLU A 204 -23.37 16.43 16.93
CA GLU A 204 -23.16 15.96 15.55
C GLU A 204 -21.73 15.47 15.34
N LEU A 205 -20.73 16.26 15.75
CA LEU A 205 -19.32 15.88 15.64
C LEU A 205 -19.01 14.61 16.43
N GLY A 206 -19.60 14.43 17.61
CA GLY A 206 -19.47 13.21 18.41
C GLY A 206 -20.01 11.97 17.69
N VAL A 207 -21.16 12.08 17.01
CA VAL A 207 -21.69 10.99 16.16
C VAL A 207 -20.71 10.67 15.03
N LEU A 208 -20.19 11.68 14.33
CA LEU A 208 -19.20 11.48 13.26
C LEU A 208 -17.92 10.79 13.77
N VAL A 209 -17.43 11.14 14.96
CA VAL A 209 -16.29 10.45 15.59
C VAL A 209 -16.63 8.98 15.86
N GLY A 210 -17.83 8.71 16.38
CA GLY A 210 -18.30 7.34 16.63
C GLY A 210 -18.34 6.50 15.36
N ASP A 211 -18.98 7.02 14.30
CA ASP A 211 -19.10 6.34 13.01
C ASP A 211 -17.73 6.10 12.36
N THR A 212 -16.85 7.10 12.38
CA THR A 212 -15.50 7.01 11.82
C THR A 212 -14.65 6.00 12.61
N SER A 213 -14.78 5.97 13.94
CA SER A 213 -14.10 4.99 14.79
C SER A 213 -14.60 3.57 14.54
N ALA A 214 -15.90 3.39 14.34
CA ALA A 214 -16.48 2.09 13.96
C ALA A 214 -15.94 1.61 12.59
N ALA A 215 -15.87 2.50 11.61
CA ALA A 215 -15.28 2.22 10.31
C ALA A 215 -13.80 1.81 10.44
N LEU A 216 -13.01 2.55 11.23
CA LEU A 216 -11.60 2.22 11.48
C LEU A 216 -11.42 0.83 12.10
N ASN A 217 -12.26 0.47 13.06
CA ASN A 217 -12.23 -0.85 13.68
C ASN A 217 -12.55 -1.97 12.68
N ILE A 218 -13.51 -1.76 11.78
CA ILE A 218 -13.83 -2.70 10.71
C ILE A 218 -12.63 -2.86 9.77
N THR A 219 -12.03 -1.74 9.33
CA THR A 219 -10.85 -1.76 8.46
C THR A 219 -9.69 -2.49 9.13
N ASN A 220 -9.43 -2.25 10.42
CA ASN A 220 -8.39 -2.97 11.17
C ASN A 220 -8.66 -4.48 11.27
N SER A 221 -9.93 -4.89 11.44
CA SER A 221 -10.31 -6.29 11.39
C SER A 221 -10.03 -6.90 10.01
N GLN A 222 -10.34 -6.19 8.92
CA GLN A 222 -10.05 -6.65 7.56
C GLN A 222 -8.54 -6.77 7.32
N ILE A 223 -7.74 -5.82 7.82
CA ILE A 223 -6.27 -5.90 7.76
C ILE A 223 -5.79 -7.17 8.45
N ALA A 224 -6.31 -7.49 9.64
CA ALA A 224 -5.96 -8.73 10.35
C ALA A 224 -6.33 -9.99 9.53
N ASP A 225 -7.54 -10.03 8.95
CA ASP A 225 -7.98 -11.13 8.10
C ASP A 225 -7.06 -11.29 6.86
N THR A 226 -6.67 -10.18 6.21
CA THR A 226 -5.75 -10.23 5.06
C THR A 226 -4.35 -10.70 5.45
N LYS A 227 -3.84 -10.35 6.64
CA LYS A 227 -2.55 -10.85 7.14
C LYS A 227 -2.59 -12.36 7.32
N ALA A 228 -3.64 -12.89 7.95
CA ALA A 228 -3.82 -14.33 8.10
C ALA A 228 -3.93 -15.05 6.75
N ALA A 229 -4.60 -14.44 5.76
CA ALA A 229 -4.67 -14.98 4.41
C ALA A 229 -3.30 -15.01 3.69
N ILE A 230 -2.44 -14.00 3.92
CA ILE A 230 -1.07 -13.97 3.38
C ILE A 230 -0.24 -15.09 3.99
N GLU A 231 -0.28 -15.29 5.31
CA GLU A 231 0.46 -16.36 6.00
C GLU A 231 0.05 -17.75 5.49
N GLU A 232 -1.26 -17.97 5.26
CA GLU A 232 -1.75 -19.22 4.69
C GLU A 232 -1.29 -19.41 3.23
N LEU A 233 -1.29 -18.34 2.41
CA LEU A 233 -0.78 -18.40 1.05
C LEU A 233 0.74 -18.68 1.02
N GLU A 234 1.52 -18.12 1.94
CA GLU A 234 2.95 -18.41 2.06
C GLU A 234 3.22 -19.88 2.31
N LYS A 235 2.46 -20.50 3.23
CA LYS A 235 2.54 -21.93 3.49
C LYS A 235 2.21 -22.77 2.25
N GLN A 236 1.14 -22.42 1.53
CA GLN A 236 0.76 -23.11 0.29
C GLN A 236 1.83 -22.97 -0.80
N ILE A 237 2.46 -21.80 -0.91
CA ILE A 237 3.57 -21.56 -1.85
C ILE A 237 4.76 -22.45 -1.50
N ASP A 238 5.12 -22.56 -0.22
CA ASP A 238 6.24 -23.39 0.22
C ASP A 238 5.99 -24.88 -0.04
N ASP A 239 4.78 -25.37 0.28
CA ASP A 239 4.37 -26.74 -0.02
C ASP A 239 4.37 -27.02 -1.54
N ALA A 240 3.88 -26.08 -2.34
CA ALA A 240 3.85 -26.19 -3.80
C ALA A 240 5.28 -26.19 -4.41
N LYS A 241 6.19 -25.35 -3.91
CA LYS A 241 7.61 -25.34 -4.32
C LYS A 241 8.33 -26.63 -3.94
N ALA A 242 8.04 -27.19 -2.77
CA ALA A 242 8.61 -28.47 -2.36
C ALA A 242 8.14 -29.61 -3.28
N TYR A 243 6.86 -29.59 -3.66
CA TYR A 243 6.29 -30.54 -4.64
C TYR A 243 6.92 -30.38 -6.03
N GLU A 244 7.01 -29.15 -6.55
CA GLU A 244 7.65 -28.82 -7.83
C GLU A 244 9.08 -29.37 -7.89
N LYS A 245 9.88 -29.10 -6.86
CA LYS A 245 11.26 -29.60 -6.75
C LYS A 245 11.32 -31.13 -6.79
N ARG A 246 10.38 -31.82 -6.14
CA ARG A 246 10.32 -33.30 -6.13
C ARG A 246 10.00 -33.85 -7.52
N ILE A 247 8.99 -33.30 -8.18
CA ILE A 247 8.58 -33.73 -9.53
C ILE A 247 9.66 -33.42 -10.56
N GLN A 248 10.32 -32.26 -10.46
CA GLN A 248 11.42 -31.90 -11.35
C GLN A 248 12.59 -32.88 -11.24
N LYS A 249 12.92 -33.35 -10.03
CA LYS A 249 13.92 -34.40 -9.83
C LYS A 249 13.48 -35.72 -10.47
N GLN A 250 12.23 -36.14 -10.25
CA GLN A 250 11.69 -37.38 -10.87
C GLN A 250 11.71 -37.31 -12.40
N TYR A 251 11.37 -36.15 -12.98
CA TYR A 251 11.43 -35.90 -14.41
C TYR A 251 12.86 -36.04 -14.97
N GLN A 252 13.86 -35.53 -14.24
CA GLN A 252 15.27 -35.66 -14.61
C GLN A 252 15.75 -37.11 -14.52
N ASP A 253 15.46 -37.79 -13.40
CA ASP A 253 15.82 -39.19 -13.18
C ASP A 253 15.18 -40.10 -14.28
N ALA A 254 13.93 -39.85 -14.66
CA ALA A 254 13.24 -40.57 -15.72
C ALA A 254 13.84 -40.34 -17.12
N GLN A 255 14.30 -39.12 -17.42
CA GLN A 255 15.00 -38.81 -18.67
C GLN A 255 16.33 -39.55 -18.79
N VAL A 256 17.11 -39.57 -17.70
CA VAL A 256 18.40 -40.30 -17.65
C VAL A 256 18.17 -41.80 -17.80
N ALA A 257 17.19 -42.37 -17.08
CA ALA A 257 16.87 -43.79 -17.18
C ALA A 257 16.38 -44.19 -18.58
N LEU A 258 15.61 -43.33 -19.26
CA LEU A 258 15.19 -43.56 -20.64
C LEU A 258 16.38 -43.52 -21.61
N ALA A 259 17.30 -42.55 -21.46
CA ALA A 259 18.52 -42.48 -22.26
C ALA A 259 19.39 -43.73 -22.09
N GLN A 260 19.56 -44.21 -20.85
CA GLN A 260 20.30 -45.44 -20.57
C GLN A 260 19.64 -46.69 -21.17
N LYS A 261 18.30 -46.76 -21.18
CA LYS A 261 17.57 -47.88 -21.81
C LYS A 261 17.74 -47.86 -23.34
N LEU A 262 17.62 -46.69 -23.97
CA LEU A 262 17.85 -46.54 -25.41
C LEU A 262 19.29 -46.94 -25.79
N ALA A 263 20.27 -46.68 -24.90
CA ALA A 263 21.66 -47.11 -25.06
C ALA A 263 21.84 -48.65 -25.02
N GLY A 264 20.92 -49.39 -24.38
CA GLY A 264 20.95 -50.85 -24.31
C GLY A 264 20.26 -51.55 -25.49
N GLU A 265 19.28 -50.90 -26.13
CA GLU A 265 18.52 -51.43 -27.29
C GLU A 265 19.17 -51.09 -28.63
N HIS A 266 19.75 -49.89 -28.78
CA HIS A 266 20.63 -49.57 -29.88
C HIS A 266 22.02 -50.11 -29.53
N GLY A 267 22.30 -51.34 -29.99
CA GLY A 267 23.59 -52.00 -29.82
C GLY A 267 24.72 -50.99 -29.85
N GLY A 268 25.38 -50.86 -28.68
CA GLY A 268 26.33 -49.80 -28.41
C GLY A 268 27.25 -49.54 -29.57
N TYR A 269 27.63 -48.28 -29.73
CA TYR A 269 28.55 -47.78 -30.74
C TYR A 269 29.34 -48.89 -31.44
N THR A 270 29.11 -49.11 -32.73
CA THR A 270 29.65 -50.25 -33.50
C THR A 270 31.20 -50.32 -33.53
N GLY A 271 31.88 -49.35 -32.92
CA GLY A 271 33.31 -49.36 -32.59
C GLY A 271 33.72 -50.00 -31.24
N GLY A 272 32.80 -50.59 -30.44
CA GLY A 272 33.15 -51.33 -29.23
C GLY A 272 33.63 -50.49 -28.04
N TYR A 273 33.21 -49.23 -27.96
CA TYR A 273 33.63 -48.29 -26.92
C TYR A 273 32.70 -48.36 -25.69
N SER A 274 33.27 -48.67 -24.51
CA SER A 274 32.57 -48.63 -23.22
C SER A 274 33.06 -47.43 -22.42
N THR A 275 32.18 -46.44 -22.21
CA THR A 275 32.44 -45.23 -21.43
C THR A 275 32.37 -45.49 -19.93
N SER A 276 33.23 -44.86 -19.13
CA SER A 276 33.05 -44.78 -17.67
C SER A 276 32.11 -43.64 -17.27
N ASP A 277 31.62 -43.65 -16.02
CA ASP A 277 30.82 -42.56 -15.43
C ASP A 277 31.58 -41.21 -15.49
N GLU A 278 32.90 -41.26 -15.32
CA GLU A 278 33.79 -40.10 -15.42
C GLU A 278 33.82 -39.52 -16.85
N GLU A 279 33.85 -40.37 -17.88
CA GLU A 279 33.83 -39.92 -19.28
C GLU A 279 32.49 -39.34 -19.70
N THR A 280 31.40 -39.82 -19.11
CA THR A 280 30.06 -39.25 -19.32
C THR A 280 29.97 -37.84 -18.74
N LEU A 281 30.55 -37.61 -17.56
CA LEU A 281 30.64 -36.29 -16.96
C LEU A 281 31.57 -35.35 -17.75
N ILE A 282 32.69 -35.86 -18.27
CA ILE A 282 33.60 -35.08 -19.15
C ILE A 282 32.86 -34.62 -20.41
N LEU A 283 32.10 -35.52 -21.04
CA LEU A 283 31.29 -35.17 -22.22
C LEU A 283 30.20 -34.15 -21.87
N ALA A 284 29.48 -34.35 -20.76
CA ALA A 284 28.44 -33.43 -20.31
C ALA A 284 29.00 -32.02 -20.00
N ALA A 285 30.16 -31.95 -19.35
CA ALA A 285 30.84 -30.70 -19.07
C ALA A 285 31.26 -29.96 -20.34
N LEU A 286 31.77 -30.69 -21.34
CA LEU A 286 32.10 -30.12 -22.64
C LEU A 286 30.85 -29.60 -23.36
N ILE A 287 29.77 -30.40 -23.40
CA ILE A 287 28.49 -29.98 -24.01
C ILE A 287 27.96 -28.72 -23.33
N GLN A 288 28.07 -28.60 -22.00
CA GLN A 288 27.68 -27.38 -21.30
C GLN A 288 28.58 -26.20 -21.65
N ALA A 289 29.88 -26.42 -21.78
CA ALA A 289 30.80 -25.34 -22.12
C ALA A 289 30.55 -24.77 -23.52
N GLU A 290 30.19 -25.63 -24.48
CA GLU A 290 30.03 -25.30 -25.90
C GLU A 290 28.59 -24.94 -26.28
N ALA A 291 27.60 -25.62 -25.69
CA ALA A 291 26.23 -25.62 -26.18
C ALA A 291 25.15 -25.47 -25.10
N ALA A 292 25.49 -25.00 -23.88
CA ALA A 292 24.51 -24.80 -22.80
C ALA A 292 23.22 -24.09 -23.26
N ASN A 293 23.35 -23.03 -24.06
CA ASN A 293 22.25 -22.20 -24.54
C ASN A 293 21.73 -22.56 -25.95
N GLN A 294 22.06 -23.75 -26.47
CA GLN A 294 21.75 -24.15 -27.86
C GLN A 294 20.53 -25.09 -27.96
N GLY A 295 19.71 -25.21 -26.92
CA GLY A 295 18.57 -26.14 -26.89
C GLY A 295 18.98 -27.62 -26.99
N ASP A 296 18.00 -28.52 -26.99
CA ASP A 296 18.27 -29.97 -26.96
C ASP A 296 19.00 -30.47 -28.21
N ALA A 297 18.59 -30.01 -29.39
CA ALA A 297 19.21 -30.38 -30.67
C ALA A 297 20.67 -29.93 -30.77
N GLY A 298 21.00 -28.72 -30.29
CA GLY A 298 22.36 -28.18 -30.33
C GLY A 298 23.29 -28.87 -29.34
N ARG A 299 22.81 -29.15 -28.12
CA ARG A 299 23.56 -29.93 -27.12
C ARG A 299 23.86 -31.34 -27.62
N LEU A 300 22.87 -32.01 -28.21
CA LEU A 300 23.03 -33.35 -28.79
C LEU A 300 23.99 -33.35 -29.99
N ALA A 301 23.99 -32.29 -30.81
CA ALA A 301 24.89 -32.18 -31.96
C ALA A 301 26.36 -32.05 -31.55
N VAL A 302 26.66 -31.27 -30.50
CA VAL A 302 28.02 -31.22 -29.94
C VAL A 302 28.43 -32.58 -29.37
N GLY A 303 27.54 -33.26 -28.65
CA GLY A 303 27.78 -34.63 -28.17
C GLY A 303 28.04 -35.60 -29.31
N SER A 304 27.25 -35.51 -30.40
CA SER A 304 27.38 -36.34 -31.61
C SER A 304 28.76 -36.19 -32.25
N VAL A 305 29.30 -34.97 -32.38
CA VAL A 305 30.65 -34.74 -32.95
C VAL A 305 31.72 -35.45 -32.14
N VAL A 306 31.67 -35.36 -30.80
CA VAL A 306 32.66 -36.02 -29.94
C VAL A 306 32.60 -37.53 -30.15
N MET A 307 31.39 -38.10 -30.17
CA MET A 307 31.23 -39.53 -30.40
C MET A 307 31.68 -39.94 -31.82
N ASN A 308 31.30 -39.20 -32.87
CA ASN A 308 31.75 -39.43 -34.24
C ASN A 308 33.29 -39.46 -34.35
N ARG A 309 33.97 -38.57 -33.63
CA ARG A 309 35.45 -38.58 -33.55
C ARG A 309 35.95 -39.85 -32.88
N VAL A 310 35.32 -40.31 -31.81
CA VAL A 310 35.65 -41.60 -31.17
C VAL A 310 35.49 -42.80 -32.13
N ALA A 311 34.61 -42.77 -33.17
CA ALA A 311 34.60 -43.84 -34.21
C ALA A 311 35.78 -43.75 -35.14
N SER A 312 36.17 -42.52 -35.44
CA SER A 312 36.99 -42.25 -36.59
C SER A 312 38.41 -42.64 -36.28
N SER A 313 39.02 -43.45 -37.15
CA SER A 313 40.44 -43.80 -37.07
C SER A 313 41.39 -42.60 -37.16
N LYS A 314 40.86 -41.42 -37.49
CA LYS A 314 41.60 -40.14 -37.54
C LYS A 314 41.80 -39.50 -36.17
N PHE A 315 41.08 -39.94 -35.14
CA PHE A 315 41.10 -39.34 -33.80
C PHE A 315 41.36 -40.41 -32.72
N PRO A 316 41.70 -39.99 -31.48
CA PRO A 316 41.73 -40.91 -30.35
C PRO A 316 40.39 -41.63 -30.18
N ASN A 317 40.45 -42.90 -29.80
CA ASN A 317 39.30 -43.77 -29.64
C ASN A 317 38.67 -43.72 -28.24
N THR A 318 38.90 -42.64 -27.49
CA THR A 318 38.30 -42.41 -26.15
C THR A 318 37.67 -41.02 -26.06
N VAL A 319 36.59 -40.87 -25.29
CA VAL A 319 35.96 -39.57 -25.04
C VAL A 319 36.98 -38.62 -24.43
N SER A 320 37.70 -39.05 -23.39
CA SER A 320 38.76 -38.26 -22.79
C SER A 320 39.86 -37.89 -23.81
N GLY A 321 40.26 -38.82 -24.66
CA GLY A 321 41.29 -38.59 -25.68
C GLY A 321 40.85 -37.56 -26.73
N VAL A 322 39.59 -37.59 -27.15
CA VAL A 322 39.03 -36.61 -28.08
C VAL A 322 38.89 -35.24 -27.42
N VAL A 323 38.37 -35.17 -26.19
CA VAL A 323 38.13 -33.91 -25.47
C VAL A 323 39.43 -33.21 -25.09
N TYR A 324 40.45 -33.94 -24.64
CA TYR A 324 41.73 -33.38 -24.20
C TYR A 324 42.80 -33.34 -25.31
N ALA A 325 42.48 -33.71 -26.54
CA ALA A 325 43.40 -33.57 -27.65
C ALA A 325 43.77 -32.09 -27.88
N SER A 326 45.07 -31.84 -28.07
CA SER A 326 45.62 -30.49 -28.18
C SER A 326 44.93 -29.68 -29.28
N GLY A 327 44.41 -28.51 -28.90
CA GLY A 327 43.77 -27.55 -29.82
C GLY A 327 42.39 -27.96 -30.35
N GLN A 328 41.76 -29.02 -29.84
CA GLN A 328 40.45 -29.47 -30.33
C GLN A 328 39.26 -28.67 -29.76
N PHE A 329 39.32 -28.29 -28.47
CA PHE A 329 38.24 -27.59 -27.77
C PHE A 329 38.78 -26.44 -26.91
N ALA A 330 38.40 -25.21 -27.24
CA ALA A 330 38.85 -24.01 -26.52
C ALA A 330 38.44 -23.98 -25.03
N PRO A 331 37.24 -24.46 -24.63
CA PRO A 331 36.83 -24.52 -23.23
C PRO A 331 37.66 -25.46 -22.34
N VAL A 332 38.33 -26.44 -22.94
CA VAL A 332 39.22 -27.36 -22.21
C VAL A 332 40.52 -26.65 -21.85
N THR A 333 41.14 -25.99 -22.82
CA THR A 333 42.41 -25.25 -22.62
C THR A 333 42.23 -24.05 -21.68
N SER A 334 41.06 -23.40 -21.72
CA SER A 334 40.73 -22.28 -20.82
C SER A 334 40.33 -22.71 -19.40
N GLY A 335 40.24 -24.01 -19.11
CA GLY A 335 39.86 -24.53 -17.78
C GLY A 335 38.36 -24.49 -17.47
N ARG A 336 37.52 -23.99 -18.38
CA ARG A 336 36.06 -23.90 -18.19
C ARG A 336 35.41 -25.28 -18.02
N VAL A 337 35.89 -26.29 -18.74
CA VAL A 337 35.41 -27.67 -18.58
C VAL A 337 35.73 -28.21 -17.19
N ALA A 338 36.92 -27.92 -16.65
CA ALA A 338 37.30 -28.34 -15.30
C ALA A 338 36.43 -27.67 -14.21
N LEU A 339 36.07 -26.39 -14.39
CA LEU A 339 35.16 -25.69 -13.48
C LEU A 339 33.76 -26.32 -13.48
N ILE A 340 33.21 -26.60 -14.66
CA ILE A 340 31.90 -27.25 -14.80
C ILE A 340 31.92 -28.66 -14.20
N LEU A 341 33.02 -29.41 -14.36
CA LEU A 341 33.18 -30.72 -13.73
C LEU A 341 33.20 -30.64 -12.20
N ALA A 342 33.86 -29.62 -11.63
CA ALA A 342 33.90 -29.42 -10.19
C ALA A 342 32.54 -29.02 -9.60
N GLU A 343 31.75 -28.25 -10.34
CA GLU A 343 30.37 -27.86 -9.96
C GLU A 343 29.33 -28.95 -10.25
N GLY A 344 29.66 -29.89 -11.13
CA GLY A 344 28.72 -30.84 -11.71
C GLY A 344 28.01 -30.23 -12.93
N PRO A 345 28.09 -30.86 -14.12
CA PRO A 345 27.37 -30.37 -15.29
C PRO A 345 25.86 -30.33 -15.04
N ASN A 346 25.14 -29.37 -15.63
CA ASN A 346 23.69 -29.31 -15.51
C ASN A 346 23.02 -30.53 -16.15
N SER A 347 21.84 -30.87 -15.66
CA SER A 347 21.12 -32.10 -16.03
C SER A 347 20.79 -32.19 -17.53
N ALA A 348 20.51 -31.07 -18.20
CA ALA A 348 20.24 -31.05 -19.64
C ALA A 348 21.47 -31.45 -20.48
N CYS A 349 22.68 -31.09 -20.03
CA CYS A 349 23.93 -31.47 -20.70
C CYS A 349 24.33 -32.92 -20.37
N GLN A 350 24.06 -33.39 -19.15
CA GLN A 350 24.22 -34.80 -18.80
C GLN A 350 23.30 -35.70 -19.64
N TYR A 351 22.06 -35.29 -19.86
CA TYR A 351 21.13 -36.00 -20.76
C TYR A 351 21.64 -36.05 -22.20
N ALA A 352 22.10 -34.92 -22.75
CA ALA A 352 22.65 -34.87 -24.10
C ALA A 352 23.91 -35.73 -24.25
N ALA A 353 24.79 -35.77 -23.24
CA ALA A 353 25.95 -36.65 -23.20
C ALA A 353 25.53 -38.13 -23.23
N ALA A 354 24.58 -38.51 -22.37
CA ALA A 354 24.05 -39.86 -22.34
C ALA A 354 23.43 -40.28 -23.68
N GLN A 355 22.68 -39.37 -24.33
CA GLN A 355 22.09 -39.63 -25.64
C GLN A 355 23.14 -39.82 -26.74
N ALA A 356 24.17 -38.98 -26.78
CA ALA A 356 25.25 -39.14 -27.75
C ALA A 356 26.02 -40.46 -27.53
N ILE A 357 26.32 -40.81 -26.28
CA ILE A 357 26.97 -42.08 -25.91
C ILE A 357 26.10 -43.28 -26.29
N ALA A 358 24.78 -43.16 -26.14
CA ALA A 358 23.79 -44.14 -26.56
C ALA A 358 23.72 -44.36 -28.09
N GLY A 359 24.46 -43.57 -28.88
CA GLY A 359 24.42 -43.63 -30.34
C GLY A 359 23.25 -42.86 -30.96
N ASN A 360 22.48 -42.11 -30.17
CA ASN A 360 21.43 -41.22 -30.67
C ASN A 360 22.07 -39.93 -31.18
N THR A 361 22.75 -40.01 -32.33
CA THR A 361 23.39 -38.87 -32.97
C THR A 361 22.44 -38.15 -33.93
N ASN A 362 22.49 -36.82 -33.98
CA ASN A 362 21.69 -36.00 -34.91
C ASN A 362 22.54 -35.29 -35.99
N THR A 363 23.84 -35.59 -36.06
CA THR A 363 24.76 -35.16 -37.12
C THR A 363 25.89 -36.17 -37.27
N ASP A 364 26.39 -36.34 -38.49
CA ASP A 364 27.57 -37.14 -38.87
C ASP A 364 28.86 -36.29 -38.97
N ALA A 365 28.79 -35.02 -38.59
CA ALA A 365 29.93 -34.12 -38.64
C ALA A 365 31.06 -34.51 -37.67
N LEU A 366 32.29 -34.29 -38.10
CA LEU A 366 33.50 -34.41 -37.27
C LEU A 366 33.98 -33.05 -36.74
N PHE A 367 33.45 -31.93 -37.23
CA PHE A 367 33.86 -30.60 -36.80
C PHE A 367 32.65 -29.71 -36.59
N PHE A 368 32.79 -28.71 -35.71
CA PHE A 368 31.81 -27.64 -35.61
C PHE A 368 32.49 -26.31 -35.28
N CYS A 369 31.80 -25.22 -35.60
CA CYS A 369 32.17 -23.86 -35.20
C CYS A 369 30.90 -23.01 -35.14
N THR A 370 30.99 -21.78 -34.64
CA THR A 370 29.85 -20.86 -34.71
C THR A 370 29.58 -20.50 -36.18
N TYR A 371 28.30 -20.42 -36.56
CA TYR A 371 27.92 -20.10 -37.95
C TYR A 371 28.45 -18.73 -38.37
N SER A 372 28.45 -17.76 -37.45
CA SER A 372 29.03 -16.42 -37.69
C SER A 372 30.52 -16.47 -38.05
N TYR A 373 31.28 -17.35 -37.39
CA TYR A 373 32.69 -17.55 -37.72
C TYR A 373 32.87 -18.22 -39.09
N ALA A 374 32.07 -19.26 -39.38
CA ALA A 374 32.09 -19.93 -40.67
C ALA A 374 31.79 -18.98 -41.84
N GLN A 375 30.79 -18.11 -41.67
CA GLN A 375 30.41 -17.09 -42.66
C GLN A 375 31.53 -16.07 -42.87
N ALA A 376 32.08 -15.50 -41.79
CA ALA A 376 33.16 -14.51 -41.89
C ALA A 376 34.41 -15.09 -42.57
N LEU A 377 34.74 -16.35 -42.28
CA LEU A 377 35.86 -17.04 -42.93
C LEU A 377 35.57 -17.32 -44.42
N HIS A 378 34.33 -17.65 -44.75
CA HIS A 378 33.90 -17.84 -46.14
C HIS A 378 34.05 -16.54 -46.93
N ASP A 379 33.47 -15.44 -46.44
CA ASP A 379 33.47 -14.14 -47.13
C ASP A 379 34.91 -13.64 -47.36
N SER A 380 35.77 -13.73 -46.34
CA SER A 380 37.18 -13.34 -46.45
C SER A 380 37.96 -14.15 -47.48
N GLN A 381 37.66 -15.45 -47.62
CA GLN A 381 38.31 -16.30 -48.62
C GLN A 381 37.83 -16.00 -50.03
N VAL A 382 36.53 -15.74 -50.20
CA VAL A 382 35.94 -15.35 -51.49
C VAL A 382 36.50 -13.99 -51.94
N GLU A 383 36.62 -13.03 -51.04
CA GLU A 383 37.26 -11.73 -51.31
C GLU A 383 38.73 -11.87 -51.73
N ALA A 384 39.43 -12.85 -51.17
CA ALA A 384 40.81 -13.19 -51.57
C ALA A 384 40.90 -14.01 -52.88
N GLY A 385 39.78 -14.25 -53.57
CA GLY A 385 39.72 -15.01 -54.82
C GLY A 385 39.86 -16.52 -54.65
N GLN A 386 39.67 -17.03 -53.43
CA GLN A 386 39.70 -18.47 -53.11
C GLN A 386 38.28 -19.03 -53.02
N ALA A 387 38.15 -20.36 -53.12
CA ALA A 387 36.87 -21.02 -52.82
C ALA A 387 36.54 -20.84 -51.33
N GLY A 388 35.33 -20.33 -51.06
CA GLY A 388 34.91 -19.99 -49.71
C GLY A 388 34.81 -21.21 -48.80
N PHE A 389 34.94 -20.98 -47.50
CA PHE A 389 34.97 -22.06 -46.49
C PHE A 389 33.73 -22.97 -46.59
N LEU A 390 32.52 -22.39 -46.63
CA LEU A 390 31.27 -23.14 -46.78
C LEU A 390 31.15 -23.91 -48.10
N ASP A 391 31.87 -23.54 -49.16
CA ASP A 391 31.85 -24.27 -50.45
C ASP A 391 32.76 -25.51 -50.40
N ARG A 392 33.77 -25.48 -49.53
CA ARG A 392 34.79 -26.55 -49.39
C ARG A 392 34.44 -27.56 -48.32
N THR A 393 33.32 -27.39 -47.64
CA THR A 393 32.87 -28.25 -46.54
C THR A 393 31.45 -28.73 -46.77
N SER A 394 31.16 -30.00 -46.49
CA SER A 394 29.79 -30.50 -46.39
C SER A 394 29.31 -30.33 -44.95
N GLY A 395 28.28 -29.53 -44.70
CA GLY A 395 27.82 -29.28 -43.34
C GLY A 395 26.40 -28.75 -43.22
N THR A 396 25.88 -28.80 -42.00
CA THR A 396 24.52 -28.41 -41.62
C THR A 396 24.56 -27.44 -40.44
N THR A 397 23.70 -26.42 -40.46
CA THR A 397 23.55 -25.49 -39.35
C THR A 397 22.49 -26.00 -38.38
N ILE A 398 22.86 -26.15 -37.10
CA ILE A 398 21.93 -26.45 -36.01
C ILE A 398 22.08 -25.32 -34.99
N ASN A 399 21.03 -24.50 -34.88
CA ASN A 399 21.02 -23.28 -34.07
C ASN A 399 22.21 -22.35 -34.42
N ALA A 400 23.02 -21.94 -33.45
CA ALA A 400 24.12 -20.99 -33.70
C ALA A 400 25.39 -21.64 -34.27
N HIS A 401 25.40 -22.96 -34.47
CA HIS A 401 26.60 -23.72 -34.86
C HIS A 401 26.46 -24.31 -36.27
N TYR A 402 27.56 -24.27 -37.01
CA TYR A 402 27.76 -24.97 -38.28
C TYR A 402 28.58 -26.24 -38.02
N PHE A 403 27.96 -27.39 -38.29
CA PHE A 403 28.54 -28.74 -38.13
C PHE A 403 28.97 -29.25 -39.49
N TYR A 404 30.23 -29.64 -39.68
CA TYR A 404 30.79 -29.88 -41.01
C TYR A 404 31.85 -30.99 -41.07
N ASN A 405 32.07 -31.47 -42.28
CA ASN A 405 33.18 -32.32 -42.72
C ASN A 405 33.92 -31.64 -43.88
N TYR A 406 35.23 -31.87 -44.00
CA TYR A 406 36.00 -31.43 -45.16
C TYR A 406 35.75 -32.38 -46.34
N ASN A 407 35.53 -31.80 -47.52
CA ASN A 407 35.32 -32.53 -48.78
C ASN A 407 36.58 -33.24 -49.28
#